data_AF-A0AAF0YJ63-F1
#
_entry.id   AF-A0AAF0YJ63-F1
#
_cell.length_a   1.000
_cell.length_b   1.000
_cell.length_c   1.000
_cell.angle_alpha   90.00
_cell.angle_beta   90.00
_cell.angle_gamma   90.00
#
_symmetry.space_group_name_H-M   'P 1'
#
loop_
_entity.id
_entity.type
_entity.pdbx_description
1 polymer ?
#
loop_
_entity_poly.entity_id
_entity_poly.type
_entity_poly.pdbx_seq_one_letter_code
_entity_poly.pdbx_strand_id
1 'polypeptide(L)'
;MLEELIKNWKLYCKEENFVGLGSTRKVYRVSDYVIKVNLHPIGYHQSKNEFEIYTTMAYKYLDPLLAQTYYYDELISIQKYYAPLELIDNQSYEINLENHSHLIPDSFEKVLNELDKNFDCFDLRDSSNYGLDNEGKLVFIDYGMTKSLYESKWVPLAEEGILPQIYFDICNSCRVEKELRMYGDNDKDKRCYECGKE
;
A
#
# COMPACT_ATOMS: atom_id res chain seq x y z
N MET A 1 13.01 4.39 19.51
CA MET A 1 13.07 3.89 18.12
C MET A 1 12.20 4.73 17.19
N LEU A 2 10.90 4.92 17.48
CA LEU A 2 10.03 5.72 16.61
C LEU A 2 10.53 7.17 16.37
N GLU A 3 10.91 7.90 17.41
CA GLU A 3 11.46 9.27 17.27
C GLU A 3 12.72 9.32 16.37
N GLU A 4 13.56 8.29 16.45
CA GLU A 4 14.77 8.16 15.65
C GLU A 4 14.42 7.90 14.18
N LEU A 5 13.42 7.04 13.92
CA LEU A 5 12.90 6.81 12.57
C LEU A 5 12.32 8.10 11.98
N ILE A 6 11.53 8.86 12.75
CA ILE A 6 10.93 10.13 12.29
C ILE A 6 12.03 11.13 11.89
N LYS A 7 13.01 11.34 12.78
CA LYS A 7 14.05 12.36 12.58
C LYS A 7 15.02 12.01 11.46
N ASN A 8 15.36 10.73 11.32
CA ASN A 8 16.46 10.27 10.48
C ASN A 8 16.00 9.30 9.38
N TRP A 9 14.72 9.33 8.98
CA TRP A 9 14.11 8.38 8.04
C TRP A 9 14.91 8.16 6.75
N LYS A 10 15.50 9.23 6.19
CA LYS A 10 16.31 9.15 4.96
C LYS A 10 17.50 8.20 5.07
N LEU A 11 18.08 8.05 6.27
CA LEU A 11 19.19 7.12 6.52
C LEU A 11 18.74 5.66 6.46
N TYR A 12 17.44 5.42 6.69
CA TYR A 12 16.84 4.11 6.71
C TYR A 12 16.17 3.75 5.38
N CYS A 13 15.93 4.68 4.47
CA CYS A 13 15.33 4.40 3.16
C CYS A 13 16.41 3.98 2.14
N LYS A 14 16.78 2.70 2.17
CA LYS A 14 17.84 2.13 1.32
C LYS A 14 17.27 1.05 0.40
N GLU A 15 18.02 0.70 -0.64
CA GLU A 15 17.57 -0.35 -1.56
C GLU A 15 17.52 -1.71 -0.87
N GLU A 16 18.44 -2.01 0.06
CA GLU A 16 18.47 -3.28 0.80
C GLU A 16 17.24 -3.56 1.68
N ASN A 17 16.44 -2.54 1.97
CA ASN A 17 15.23 -2.66 2.78
C ASN A 17 13.99 -2.06 2.10
N PHE A 18 14.06 -1.85 0.79
CA PHE A 18 12.91 -1.51 -0.03
C PHE A 18 11.89 -2.67 -0.02
N VAL A 19 10.60 -2.31 0.10
CA VAL A 19 9.49 -3.28 0.18
C VAL A 19 8.62 -3.20 -1.06
N GLY A 20 8.28 -1.99 -1.51
CA GLY A 20 7.34 -1.81 -2.59
C GLY A 20 7.19 -0.35 -3.00
N LEU A 21 6.75 -0.14 -4.23
CA LEU A 21 6.57 1.16 -4.83
C LEU A 21 5.19 1.22 -5.47
N GLY A 22 4.35 2.09 -4.94
CA GLY A 22 3.05 2.40 -5.53
C GLY A 22 3.11 3.62 -6.45
N SER A 23 1.95 4.08 -6.87
CA SER A 23 1.83 5.30 -7.67
C SER A 23 2.28 6.55 -6.92
N THR A 24 2.04 6.60 -5.60
CA THR A 24 2.14 7.82 -4.80
C THR A 24 3.02 7.68 -3.56
N ARG A 25 3.47 6.46 -3.24
CA ARG A 25 4.28 6.17 -2.06
C ARG A 25 5.34 5.11 -2.36
N LYS A 26 6.46 5.20 -1.64
CA LYS A 26 7.53 4.20 -1.62
C LYS A 26 7.70 3.64 -0.22
N VAL A 27 7.83 2.33 -0.06
CA VAL A 27 7.80 1.67 1.25
C VAL A 27 9.15 1.03 1.55
N TYR A 28 9.64 1.24 2.76
CA TYR A 28 10.89 0.69 3.28
C TYR A 28 10.68 0.04 4.65
N ARG A 29 11.21 -1.15 4.87
CA ARG A 29 11.09 -1.85 6.15
C ARG A 29 12.24 -1.49 7.08
N VAL A 30 11.92 -1.20 8.35
CA VAL A 30 12.92 -1.01 9.40
C VAL A 30 12.47 -1.75 10.66
N SER A 31 13.09 -2.90 10.93
CA SER A 31 12.71 -3.80 12.02
C SER A 31 11.23 -4.20 11.91
N ASP A 32 10.42 -3.74 12.87
CA ASP A 32 8.99 -4.02 13.01
C ASP A 32 8.10 -2.91 12.44
N TYR A 33 8.70 -1.96 11.71
CA TYR A 33 8.02 -0.81 11.14
C TYR A 33 8.25 -0.74 9.63
N VAL A 34 7.38 0.01 8.95
CA VAL A 34 7.63 0.53 7.62
C VAL A 34 7.67 2.05 7.64
N ILE A 35 8.53 2.61 6.80
CA ILE A 35 8.54 4.02 6.42
C ILE A 35 7.90 4.08 5.04
N LYS A 36 6.71 4.68 4.93
CA LYS A 36 6.10 4.99 3.64
C LYS A 36 6.45 6.43 3.28
N VAL A 37 7.30 6.63 2.28
CA VAL A 37 7.69 7.94 1.76
C VAL A 37 6.63 8.41 0.78
N ASN A 38 6.08 9.61 0.99
CA ASN A 38 5.11 10.23 0.10
C ASN A 38 5.83 10.82 -1.11
N LEU A 39 5.55 10.28 -2.30
CA LEU A 39 6.10 10.80 -3.57
C LEU A 39 5.21 11.89 -4.17
N HIS A 40 3.97 12.00 -3.70
CA HIS A 40 2.97 12.94 -4.16
C HIS A 40 2.02 13.32 -3.00
N PRO A 41 1.37 14.51 -3.00
CA PRO A 41 0.41 14.90 -1.97
C PRO A 41 -0.73 13.90 -1.71
N ILE A 42 -1.10 13.07 -2.70
CA ILE A 42 -2.07 11.99 -2.50
C ILE A 42 -1.54 10.93 -1.52
N GLY A 43 -0.23 10.65 -1.53
CA GLY A 43 0.39 9.76 -0.54
C GLY A 43 0.27 10.29 0.90
N TYR A 44 0.41 11.61 1.09
CA TYR A 44 0.16 12.24 2.39
C TYR A 44 -1.31 12.08 2.81
N HIS A 45 -2.26 12.31 1.89
CA HIS A 45 -3.67 12.11 2.18
C HIS A 45 -4.01 10.66 2.56
N GLN A 46 -3.43 9.67 1.88
CA GLN A 46 -3.56 8.26 2.27
C GLN A 46 -3.04 8.02 3.68
N SER A 47 -1.85 8.52 3.99
CA SER A 47 -1.23 8.36 5.32
C SER A 47 -2.04 8.99 6.44
N LYS A 48 -2.61 10.18 6.19
CA LYS A 48 -3.54 10.85 7.11
C LYS A 48 -4.80 10.00 7.32
N ASN A 49 -5.40 9.49 6.25
CA ASN A 49 -6.58 8.64 6.33
C ASN A 49 -6.29 7.35 7.11
N GLU A 50 -5.16 6.68 6.86
CA GLU A 50 -4.76 5.47 7.61
C GLU A 50 -4.70 5.73 9.12
N PHE A 51 -4.18 6.89 9.53
CA PHE A 51 -4.12 7.30 10.94
C PHE A 51 -5.51 7.56 11.53
N GLU A 52 -6.36 8.31 10.83
CA GLU A 52 -7.71 8.67 11.27
C GLU A 52 -8.64 7.44 11.35
N ILE A 53 -8.56 6.56 10.34
CA ILE A 53 -9.29 5.30 10.28
C ILE A 53 -8.84 4.38 11.42
N TYR A 54 -7.54 4.15 11.59
CA TYR A 54 -7.02 3.31 12.68
C TYR A 54 -7.51 3.81 14.04
N THR A 55 -7.36 5.11 14.29
CA THR A 55 -7.81 5.74 15.54
C THR A 55 -9.30 5.51 15.78
N THR A 56 -10.13 5.66 14.75
CA THR A 56 -11.58 5.44 14.84
C THR A 56 -11.93 3.96 15.06
N MET A 57 -11.24 3.05 14.38
CA MET A 57 -11.43 1.60 14.52
C MET A 57 -11.00 1.10 15.90
N ALA A 58 -9.99 1.74 16.51
CA ALA A 58 -9.56 1.44 17.87
C ALA A 58 -10.64 1.75 18.91
N TYR A 59 -11.36 2.87 18.75
CA TYR A 59 -12.53 3.16 19.59
C TYR A 59 -13.68 2.16 19.43
N LYS A 60 -13.71 1.42 18.31
CA LYS A 60 -14.69 0.35 18.02
C LYS A 60 -14.18 -1.06 18.39
N TYR A 61 -12.95 -1.18 18.90
CA TYR A 61 -12.27 -2.46 19.15
C TYR A 61 -12.12 -3.33 17.89
N LEU A 62 -11.91 -2.69 16.74
CA LEU A 62 -11.72 -3.33 15.44
C LEU A 62 -10.31 -3.14 14.88
N ASP A 63 -9.46 -2.39 15.57
CA ASP A 63 -8.09 -2.10 15.18
C ASP A 63 -7.10 -3.28 15.11
N PRO A 64 -7.30 -4.45 15.77
CA PRO A 64 -6.33 -5.54 15.68
C PRO A 64 -6.10 -6.07 14.25
N LEU A 65 -7.06 -5.86 13.33
CA LEU A 65 -6.94 -6.25 11.93
C LEU A 65 -6.32 -5.17 11.04
N LEU A 66 -5.88 -4.03 11.60
CA LEU A 66 -5.33 -2.91 10.86
C LEU A 66 -3.89 -2.64 11.30
N ALA A 67 -3.02 -2.39 10.34
CA ALA A 67 -1.66 -2.00 10.63
C ALA A 67 -1.60 -0.58 11.18
N GLN A 68 -1.29 -0.45 12.48
CA GLN A 68 -1.24 0.83 13.18
C GLN A 68 -0.30 1.83 12.51
N THR A 69 -0.84 3.00 12.16
CA THR A 69 -0.04 4.18 11.80
C THR A 69 0.35 4.93 13.07
N TYR A 70 1.65 5.01 13.34
CA TYR A 70 2.20 5.68 14.52
C TYR A 70 2.48 7.16 14.29
N TYR A 71 2.81 7.53 13.05
CA TYR A 71 3.20 8.87 12.68
C TYR A 71 2.90 9.12 11.20
N TYR A 72 2.56 10.36 10.87
CA TYR A 72 2.51 10.83 9.49
C TYR A 72 2.81 12.34 9.43
N ASP A 73 3.44 12.76 8.34
CA ASP A 73 3.56 14.15 7.91
C ASP A 73 3.54 14.21 6.37
N GLU A 74 3.80 15.38 5.80
CA GLU A 74 3.81 15.58 4.35
C GLU A 74 4.82 14.68 3.62
N LEU A 75 5.91 14.27 4.29
CA LEU A 75 7.01 13.51 3.69
C LEU A 75 6.89 12.01 3.90
N ILE A 76 6.49 11.56 5.08
CA ILE A 76 6.48 10.14 5.45
C ILE A 76 5.27 9.74 6.29
N SER A 77 5.03 8.44 6.35
CA SER A 77 4.32 7.81 7.46
C SER A 77 5.11 6.63 8.02
N ILE A 78 4.90 6.36 9.30
CA ILE A 78 5.46 5.20 9.98
C ILE A 78 4.33 4.32 10.46
N GLN A 79 4.32 3.08 9.98
CA GLN A 79 3.28 2.09 10.26
C GLN A 79 3.91 0.80 10.80
N LYS A 80 3.14 0.01 11.54
CA LYS A 80 3.53 -1.37 11.89
C LYS A 80 3.78 -2.18 10.62
N TYR A 81 4.89 -2.91 10.58
CA TYR A 81 5.16 -3.84 9.49
C TYR A 81 4.44 -5.17 9.69
N TYR A 82 3.88 -5.68 8.60
CA TYR A 82 3.41 -7.05 8.43
C TYR A 82 4.04 -7.61 7.16
N ALA A 83 4.31 -8.91 7.15
CA ALA A 83 4.92 -9.55 5.97
C ALA A 83 3.93 -9.51 4.80
N PRO A 84 4.32 -9.03 3.61
CA PRO A 84 3.42 -9.00 2.46
C PRO A 84 3.05 -10.43 2.03
N LEU A 85 1.90 -10.57 1.38
CA LEU A 85 1.52 -11.82 0.73
C LEU A 85 2.46 -12.11 -0.45
N GLU A 86 2.69 -13.39 -0.73
CA GLU A 86 3.45 -13.79 -1.92
C GLU A 86 2.67 -13.43 -3.18
N LEU A 87 3.38 -12.95 -4.20
CA LEU A 87 2.79 -12.71 -5.51
C LEU A 87 2.55 -14.04 -6.23
N ILE A 88 1.48 -14.13 -7.00
CA ILE A 88 1.22 -15.25 -7.91
C ILE A 88 1.59 -14.79 -9.30
N ASP A 89 2.50 -15.49 -9.97
CA ASP A 89 3.02 -15.12 -11.30
C ASP A 89 3.52 -13.66 -11.37
N ASN A 90 4.17 -13.20 -10.30
CA ASN A 90 4.68 -11.83 -10.09
C ASN A 90 3.58 -10.73 -10.09
N GLN A 91 2.36 -11.07 -9.68
CA GLN A 91 1.22 -10.15 -9.58
C GLN A 91 0.52 -10.24 -8.23
N SER A 92 -0.11 -9.12 -7.85
CA SER A 92 -1.19 -9.15 -6.87
C SER A 92 -2.41 -9.92 -7.42
N TYR A 93 -3.29 -10.32 -6.52
CA TYR A 93 -4.51 -11.04 -6.85
C TYR A 93 -5.65 -10.65 -5.92
N GLU A 94 -6.89 -10.92 -6.33
CA GLU A 94 -8.05 -10.61 -5.49
C GLU A 94 -8.21 -11.66 -4.37
N ILE A 95 -8.33 -11.19 -3.13
CA ILE A 95 -8.67 -12.01 -1.96
C ILE A 95 -10.12 -12.48 -2.08
N ASN A 96 -10.28 -13.75 -2.44
CA ASN A 96 -11.53 -14.49 -2.33
C ASN A 96 -11.71 -15.10 -0.92
N LEU A 97 -12.79 -14.73 -0.21
CA LEU A 97 -13.04 -15.16 1.18
C LEU A 97 -13.25 -16.68 1.34
N GLU A 98 -13.75 -17.37 0.30
CA GLU A 98 -13.98 -18.82 0.36
C GLU A 98 -12.66 -19.57 0.13
N ASN A 99 -11.98 -19.26 -0.97
CA ASN A 99 -10.72 -19.91 -1.36
C ASN A 99 -9.58 -19.60 -0.37
N HIS A 100 -9.61 -18.42 0.25
CA HIS A 100 -8.61 -17.98 1.22
C HIS A 100 -9.09 -18.00 2.66
N SER A 101 -10.16 -18.75 2.97
CA SER A 101 -10.76 -18.86 4.31
C SER A 101 -9.75 -19.16 5.43
N HIS A 102 -8.67 -19.89 5.13
CA HIS A 102 -7.59 -20.17 6.08
C HIS A 102 -6.80 -18.93 6.53
N LEU A 103 -6.77 -17.86 5.72
CA LEU A 103 -6.11 -16.58 6.04
C LEU A 103 -7.04 -15.60 6.77
N ILE A 104 -8.36 -15.81 6.69
CA ILE A 104 -9.35 -14.87 7.19
C ILE A 104 -9.43 -14.97 8.73
N PRO A 105 -9.20 -13.87 9.47
CA PRO A 105 -9.39 -13.82 10.92
C PRO A 105 -10.86 -13.56 11.30
N ASP A 106 -11.17 -13.74 12.57
CA ASP A 106 -12.47 -13.36 13.12
C ASP A 106 -12.74 -11.86 12.92
N SER A 107 -14.02 -11.49 12.74
CA SER A 107 -14.46 -10.10 12.50
C SER A 107 -13.96 -9.45 11.20
N PHE A 108 -13.27 -10.18 10.32
CA PHE A 108 -12.77 -9.64 9.04
C PHE A 108 -13.87 -8.99 8.20
N GLU A 109 -14.99 -9.68 7.97
CA GLU A 109 -16.11 -9.13 7.21
C GLU A 109 -16.70 -7.86 7.84
N LYS A 110 -16.69 -7.78 9.17
CA LYS A 110 -17.16 -6.59 9.89
C LYS A 110 -16.22 -5.41 9.64
N VAL A 111 -14.90 -5.64 9.72
CA VAL A 111 -13.89 -4.61 9.40
C VAL A 111 -13.99 -4.18 7.94
N LEU A 112 -14.09 -5.14 7.02
CA LEU A 112 -14.24 -4.88 5.59
C LEU A 112 -15.47 -4.00 5.31
N ASN A 113 -16.62 -4.33 5.93
CA ASN A 113 -17.83 -3.53 5.80
C ASN A 113 -17.69 -2.11 6.37
N GLU A 114 -17.00 -1.95 7.50
CA GLU A 114 -16.74 -0.62 8.09
C GLU A 114 -15.85 0.22 7.17
N LEU A 115 -14.76 -0.35 6.65
CA LEU A 115 -13.85 0.30 5.70
C LEU A 115 -14.59 0.73 4.43
N ASP A 116 -15.39 -0.15 3.83
CA ASP A 116 -16.12 0.14 2.61
C ASP A 116 -17.23 1.20 2.83
N LYS A 117 -18.10 1.00 3.83
CA LYS A 117 -19.33 1.80 3.95
C LYS A 117 -19.15 3.10 4.70
N ASN A 118 -18.28 3.13 5.71
CA ASN A 118 -18.16 4.28 6.60
C ASN A 118 -16.92 5.14 6.30
N PHE A 119 -15.89 4.55 5.71
CA PHE A 119 -14.66 5.26 5.35
C PHE A 119 -14.45 5.43 3.85
N ASP A 120 -15.32 4.85 3.03
CA ASP A 120 -15.21 4.88 1.57
C ASP A 120 -13.86 4.34 1.07
N CYS A 121 -13.26 3.38 1.78
CA CYS A 121 -11.98 2.81 1.38
C CYS A 121 -12.11 2.09 0.03
N PHE A 122 -11.12 2.30 -0.83
CA PHE A 122 -11.04 1.73 -2.16
C PHE A 122 -10.12 0.50 -2.19
N ASP A 123 -10.33 -0.35 -3.19
CA ASP A 123 -9.46 -1.50 -3.50
C ASP A 123 -9.20 -2.48 -2.34
N LEU A 124 -10.20 -2.65 -1.48
CA LEU A 124 -10.10 -3.47 -0.28
C LEU A 124 -9.93 -4.97 -0.52
N ARG A 125 -9.77 -5.45 -1.75
CA ARG A 125 -9.62 -6.89 -2.03
C ARG A 125 -8.31 -7.26 -2.70
N ASP A 126 -7.54 -6.30 -3.17
CA ASP A 126 -6.23 -6.59 -3.75
C ASP A 126 -5.27 -7.12 -2.68
N SER A 127 -4.56 -8.21 -2.98
CA SER A 127 -3.65 -8.87 -2.03
C SER A 127 -2.49 -8.00 -1.58
N SER A 128 -2.09 -6.99 -2.37
CA SER A 128 -1.02 -6.05 -2.01
C SER A 128 -1.41 -5.11 -0.86
N ASN A 129 -2.71 -4.98 -0.58
CA ASN A 129 -3.23 -4.18 0.54
C ASN A 129 -3.25 -4.94 1.87
N TYR A 130 -2.74 -6.17 1.89
CA TYR A 130 -2.68 -7.05 3.06
C TYR A 130 -1.26 -7.45 3.42
N GLY A 131 -1.07 -7.73 4.72
CA GLY A 131 0.06 -8.47 5.24
C GLY A 131 -0.40 -9.60 6.15
N LEU A 132 0.55 -10.42 6.60
CA LEU A 132 0.33 -11.52 7.51
C LEU A 132 0.85 -11.20 8.91
N ASP A 133 0.02 -11.48 9.92
CA ASP A 133 0.45 -11.50 11.31
C ASP A 133 1.24 -12.77 11.66
N ASN A 134 1.62 -12.90 12.93
CA ASN A 134 2.40 -14.05 13.42
C ASN A 134 1.63 -15.38 13.40
N GLU A 135 0.30 -15.34 13.26
CA GLU A 135 -0.57 -16.51 13.15
C GLU A 135 -0.87 -16.86 11.68
N GLY A 136 -0.33 -16.08 10.72
CA GLY A 136 -0.59 -16.24 9.30
C GLY A 136 -1.97 -15.74 8.88
N LYS A 137 -2.57 -14.80 9.63
CA LYS A 137 -3.85 -14.19 9.33
C LYS A 137 -3.69 -12.82 8.65
N LEU A 138 -4.68 -12.47 7.83
CA LEU A 138 -4.71 -11.21 7.10
C LEU A 138 -4.83 -10.01 8.05
N VAL A 139 -4.01 -9.00 7.79
CA VAL A 139 -4.07 -7.66 8.37
C VAL A 139 -4.09 -6.65 7.24
N PHE A 140 -4.97 -5.66 7.31
CA PHE A 140 -5.01 -4.55 6.36
C PHE A 140 -3.79 -3.64 6.57
N ILE A 141 -2.93 -3.52 5.56
CA ILE A 141 -1.72 -2.67 5.62
C ILE A 141 -1.85 -1.40 4.77
N ASP A 142 -2.73 -1.41 3.78
CA ASP A 142 -3.05 -0.24 2.98
C ASP A 142 -4.57 -0.07 2.89
N TYR A 143 -5.08 0.93 3.61
CA TYR A 143 -6.50 1.23 3.72
C TYR A 143 -6.74 2.74 3.72
N GLY A 144 -5.76 3.52 3.24
CA GLY A 144 -5.79 4.99 3.23
C GLY A 144 -6.43 5.60 1.99
N MET A 145 -6.50 4.84 0.89
CA MET A 145 -7.12 5.33 -0.34
C MET A 145 -8.64 5.23 -0.21
N THR A 146 -9.33 6.35 -0.45
CA THR A 146 -10.79 6.37 -0.57
C THR A 146 -11.22 6.42 -2.03
N LYS A 147 -12.44 5.96 -2.35
CA LYS A 147 -12.98 6.03 -3.71
C LYS A 147 -13.04 7.47 -4.19
N SER A 148 -13.50 8.38 -3.32
CA SER A 148 -13.51 9.81 -3.63
C SER A 148 -12.11 10.35 -3.95
N LEU A 149 -11.08 10.00 -3.17
CA LEU A 149 -9.71 10.46 -3.42
C LEU A 149 -9.15 9.86 -4.73
N TYR A 150 -9.43 8.59 -4.98
CA TYR A 150 -9.02 7.89 -6.19
C TYR A 150 -9.66 8.54 -7.44
N GLU A 151 -10.97 8.65 -7.48
CA GLU A 151 -11.70 9.16 -8.66
C GLU A 151 -11.48 10.65 -8.90
N SER A 152 -11.47 11.47 -7.85
CA SER A 152 -11.39 12.94 -8.00
C SER A 152 -9.98 13.49 -8.17
N LYS A 153 -8.95 12.75 -7.73
CA LYS A 153 -7.56 13.21 -7.78
C LYS A 153 -6.62 12.24 -8.49
N TRP A 154 -6.67 10.95 -8.14
CA TRP A 154 -5.70 10.00 -8.70
C TRP A 154 -5.95 9.76 -10.19
N VAL A 155 -7.19 9.47 -10.59
CA VAL A 155 -7.55 9.14 -11.99
C VAL A 155 -7.16 10.26 -12.96
N PRO A 156 -7.54 11.55 -12.73
CA PRO A 156 -7.17 12.62 -13.65
C PRO A 156 -5.64 12.76 -13.83
N LEU A 157 -4.88 12.66 -12.73
CA LEU A 157 -3.41 12.77 -12.79
C LEU A 157 -2.76 11.56 -13.47
N ALA A 158 -3.37 10.39 -13.36
CA ALA A 158 -2.90 9.17 -14.01
C ALA A 158 -3.15 9.20 -15.52
N GLU A 159 -4.30 9.73 -15.96
CA GLU A 159 -4.64 9.95 -17.37
C GLU A 159 -3.74 11.02 -18.01
N GLU A 160 -3.40 12.08 -17.27
CA GLU A 160 -2.43 13.11 -17.69
C GLU A 160 -0.97 12.60 -17.70
N GLY A 161 -0.70 11.40 -17.19
CA GLY A 161 0.64 10.82 -17.09
C GLY A 161 1.53 11.46 -16.02
N ILE A 162 0.95 12.19 -15.07
CA ILE A 162 1.65 12.76 -13.91
C ILE A 162 1.88 11.67 -12.86
N LEU A 163 0.86 10.86 -12.60
CA LEU A 163 0.98 9.67 -11.76
C LEU A 163 1.13 8.42 -12.62
N PRO A 164 1.93 7.44 -12.19
CA PRO A 164 2.02 6.19 -12.90
C PRO A 164 0.82 5.30 -12.57
N GLN A 165 0.31 4.68 -13.62
CA GLN A 165 -0.63 3.58 -13.55
C GLN A 165 0.15 2.25 -13.47
N ILE A 166 -0.41 1.24 -12.81
CA ILE A 166 0.22 -0.09 -12.76
C ILE A 166 -0.34 -0.95 -13.88
N TYR A 167 0.54 -1.42 -14.77
CA TYR A 167 0.22 -2.28 -15.91
C TYR A 167 0.99 -3.58 -15.79
N PHE A 168 0.35 -4.71 -16.05
CA PHE A 168 1.05 -5.98 -16.15
C PHE A 168 1.52 -6.19 -17.59
N ASP A 169 2.83 -6.20 -17.80
CA ASP A 169 3.43 -6.35 -19.13
C ASP A 169 4.88 -6.88 -19.02
N ILE A 170 5.45 -7.29 -20.15
CA ILE A 170 6.81 -7.79 -20.24
C ILE A 170 7.80 -6.63 -20.18
N CYS A 171 8.70 -6.67 -19.19
CA CYS A 171 9.78 -5.71 -19.12
C CYS A 171 10.72 -5.82 -20.34
N ASN A 172 10.95 -4.71 -21.04
CA ASN A 172 11.84 -4.65 -22.21
C ASN A 172 13.31 -5.00 -21.90
N SER A 173 13.73 -4.83 -20.65
CA SER A 173 15.11 -5.09 -20.22
C SER A 173 15.28 -6.54 -19.72
N CYS A 174 14.59 -6.92 -18.65
CA CYS A 174 14.75 -8.25 -18.05
C CYS A 174 13.88 -9.36 -18.66
N ARG A 175 12.92 -9.02 -19.54
CA ARG A 175 12.01 -9.96 -20.23
C ARG A 175 11.11 -10.79 -19.32
N VAL A 176 10.95 -10.37 -18.07
CA VAL A 176 10.00 -10.96 -17.12
C VAL A 176 8.70 -10.15 -17.17
N GLU A 177 7.58 -10.85 -17.20
CA GLU A 177 6.24 -10.27 -17.05
C GLU A 177 6.00 -9.93 -15.58
N LYS A 178 5.70 -8.66 -15.30
CA LYS A 178 5.50 -8.11 -13.95
C LYS A 178 4.81 -6.75 -14.02
N GLU A 179 4.40 -6.25 -12.86
CA GLU A 179 3.88 -4.91 -12.71
C GLU A 179 4.89 -3.84 -13.18
N LEU A 180 4.44 -3.01 -14.13
CA LEU A 180 5.15 -1.88 -14.69
C LEU A 180 4.40 -0.59 -14.36
N ARG A 181 5.14 0.43 -13.94
CA ARG A 181 4.60 1.79 -13.72
C ARG A 181 4.57 2.51 -15.06
N MET A 182 3.42 2.94 -15.55
CA MET A 182 3.24 3.58 -16.86
C MET A 182 2.67 4.99 -16.72
N TYR A 183 3.30 5.97 -17.38
CA TYR A 183 2.96 7.38 -17.24
C TYR A 183 2.13 7.88 -18.44
N GLY A 184 0.81 7.71 -18.33
CA GLY A 184 -0.14 8.05 -19.39
C GLY A 184 -0.04 7.12 -20.61
N ASP A 185 -0.97 7.29 -21.54
CA ASP A 185 -1.19 6.31 -22.63
C ASP A 185 -0.04 6.20 -23.64
N ASN A 186 0.89 7.18 -23.65
CA ASN A 186 1.97 7.28 -24.62
C ASN A 186 3.34 6.86 -24.07
N ASP A 187 3.41 6.37 -22.84
CA ASP A 187 4.66 5.92 -22.24
C ASP A 187 5.17 4.65 -22.92
N LYS A 188 6.31 4.77 -23.59
CA LYS A 188 6.97 3.66 -24.30
C LYS A 188 8.05 2.97 -23.48
N ASP A 189 8.41 3.53 -22.32
CA ASP A 189 9.45 2.98 -21.47
C ASP A 189 8.92 1.80 -20.65
N LYS A 190 8.73 0.64 -21.28
CA LYS A 190 8.26 -0.58 -20.59
C LYS A 190 9.40 -1.26 -19.79
N ARG A 191 10.00 -0.54 -18.84
CA ARG A 191 10.98 -1.09 -17.89
C ARG A 191 10.33 -1.25 -16.52
N CYS A 192 10.69 -2.31 -15.79
CA CYS A 192 10.29 -2.45 -14.39
C CYS A 192 11.17 -1.56 -13.49
N TYR A 193 10.76 -1.40 -12.22
CA TYR A 193 11.50 -0.63 -11.22
C TYR A 193 12.97 -1.05 -11.11
N GLU A 194 13.24 -2.36 -10.98
CA GLU A 194 14.60 -2.91 -10.90
C GLU A 194 15.45 -2.65 -12.16
N CYS A 195 14.81 -2.41 -13.30
CA CYS A 195 15.48 -2.07 -14.56
C CYS A 195 15.60 -0.55 -14.77
N GLY A 196 15.38 0.24 -13.72
CA GLY A 196 15.62 1.68 -13.68
C GLY A 196 14.42 2.53 -14.11
N LYS A 197 13.18 2.07 -13.87
CA LYS A 197 11.99 2.90 -14.01
C LYS A 197 11.50 3.40 -12.65
N GLU A 198 11.71 4.68 -12.38
CA GLU A 198 11.30 5.36 -11.15
C GLU A 198 9.99 6.12 -11.28
#